data_AF-A0A023C042-F1
#
_entry.id   AF-A0A023C042-F1
#
_cell.length_a   1.000
_cell.length_b   1.000
_cell.length_c   1.000
_cell.angle_alpha   90.00
_cell.angle_beta   90.00
_cell.angle_gamma   90.00
#
_symmetry.space_group_name_H-M   'P 1'
#
loop_
_entity.id
_entity.type
_entity.pdbx_description
1 polymer ?
#
loop_
_entity_poly.entity_id
_entity_poly.type
_entity_poly.pdbx_seq_one_letter_code
_entity_poly.pdbx_strand_id
1 'polypeptide(L)'
;MKNLAKFLVLFFVLTAFLNCSNDDDPKIAQNNIPVINNQSFTVVENIADNIPIGSIEASDPDGDTLVFSISANDDNLFEISDEGILSLDDLKVLDYETSQSHTITVVVTDGKTTAEAIVTINLTDVDDTSFVTTWQTTSSNEMVIIPTRSTEFTYDYTIDWGDGTTQTGRTADATHIYSNTGIYTVSISGTFPAIVLSDNSTSQGQLRTVEQWGIIGWQTMEAAFVGVNTLIINAVDAPDLSQVTDMSSMFFAVNTLLNGNFNTWDTSNVTNMDSMFGNSSFNQDISSWDVKNVTDMRSMFRGTPFNQNIDTWDVSNVVNMFSMFRNSSFNQDISSWNVNNATNMGSMFRDTLFNQDIGSWNVNNVILCDNFASNSPLTTFNTPNFMNCTP
;
A
#
# COMPACT_ATOMS: atom_id res chain seq x y z
N MET A 1 88.50 -87.03 17.50
CA MET A 1 88.48 -88.02 18.60
C MET A 1 87.40 -87.63 19.60
N LYS A 2 86.52 -88.57 20.01
CA LYS A 2 85.58 -88.53 21.17
C LYS A 2 84.55 -87.37 21.21
N ASN A 3 83.26 -87.65 20.92
CA ASN A 3 82.13 -87.83 21.88
C ASN A 3 81.55 -86.51 22.46
N LEU A 4 80.28 -86.13 22.23
CA LEU A 4 79.04 -86.46 23.00
C LEU A 4 78.95 -85.76 24.38
N ALA A 5 77.80 -85.21 24.85
CA ALA A 5 76.40 -85.26 24.37
C ALA A 5 75.50 -84.06 24.79
N LYS A 6 74.18 -84.21 24.57
CA LYS A 6 72.97 -83.43 24.96
C LYS A 6 72.81 -83.25 26.50
N PHE A 7 72.06 -82.29 27.08
CA PHE A 7 70.60 -81.96 27.01
C PHE A 7 70.37 -80.51 27.56
N LEU A 8 69.54 -79.63 26.95
CA LEU A 8 68.22 -79.10 27.42
C LEU A 8 68.17 -78.54 28.90
N VAL A 9 67.50 -77.43 29.29
CA VAL A 9 66.16 -76.84 28.94
C VAL A 9 66.08 -75.29 29.18
N LEU A 10 65.19 -74.59 28.42
CA LEU A 10 64.34 -73.37 28.66
C LEU A 10 64.33 -72.72 30.09
N PHE A 11 64.25 -71.39 30.30
CA PHE A 11 63.19 -70.44 29.90
C PHE A 11 63.61 -68.94 30.01
N PHE A 12 62.93 -68.04 29.29
CA PHE A 12 63.12 -66.56 29.29
C PHE A 12 62.27 -65.86 30.37
N VAL A 13 62.83 -64.89 31.11
CA VAL A 13 62.07 -63.72 31.61
C VAL A 13 62.98 -62.48 31.56
N LEU A 14 62.53 -61.45 30.85
CA LEU A 14 63.20 -60.15 30.73
C LEU A 14 62.45 -59.13 31.61
N THR A 15 63.12 -58.50 32.57
CA THR A 15 62.56 -57.38 33.34
C THR A 15 63.13 -56.06 32.82
N ALA A 16 62.33 -55.31 32.06
CA ALA A 16 62.65 -53.93 31.72
C ALA A 16 62.19 -52.99 32.85
N PHE A 17 63.06 -52.06 33.24
CA PHE A 17 62.72 -51.00 34.19
C PHE A 17 62.02 -49.82 33.50
N LEU A 18 61.27 -49.07 34.31
CA LEU A 18 60.39 -47.97 33.93
C LEU A 18 61.08 -46.93 33.03
N ASN A 19 60.35 -46.46 32.03
CA ASN A 19 60.48 -45.10 31.53
C ASN A 19 59.09 -44.45 31.67
N CYS A 20 58.93 -43.59 32.68
CA CYS A 20 57.67 -42.89 32.93
C CYS A 20 57.63 -41.57 32.16
N SER A 21 56.70 -41.48 31.19
CA SER A 21 56.19 -40.21 30.68
C SER A 21 54.74 -40.42 30.21
N ASN A 22 53.84 -40.66 31.15
CA ASN A 22 52.40 -40.48 30.90
C ASN A 22 52.13 -38.98 31.04
N ASP A 23 52.39 -38.24 29.96
CA ASP A 23 52.01 -36.83 29.81
C ASP A 23 50.64 -36.78 29.11
N ASP A 24 49.67 -37.49 29.71
CA ASP A 24 48.25 -37.47 29.34
C ASP A 24 47.52 -36.36 30.12
N ASP A 25 48.08 -35.14 30.07
CA ASP A 25 47.26 -33.96 30.34
C ASP A 25 46.13 -33.95 29.30
N PRO A 26 44.85 -33.76 29.70
CA PRO A 26 43.77 -33.73 28.75
C PRO A 26 44.02 -32.56 27.80
N LYS A 27 44.26 -32.86 26.52
CA LYS A 27 44.25 -31.84 25.47
C LYS A 27 42.91 -31.13 25.53
N ILE A 28 42.90 -29.94 26.10
CA ILE A 28 41.77 -29.02 26.03
C ILE A 28 41.52 -28.83 24.54
N ALA A 29 40.30 -29.16 24.09
CA ALA A 29 39.93 -28.93 22.70
C ALA A 29 40.14 -27.44 22.40
N GLN A 30 41.04 -27.15 21.47
CA GLN A 30 41.35 -25.78 21.12
C GLN A 30 40.19 -25.25 20.29
N ASN A 31 39.45 -24.32 20.86
CA ASN A 31 38.38 -23.62 20.15
C ASN A 31 38.96 -22.86 18.96
N ASN A 32 38.48 -23.19 17.77
CA ASN A 32 38.76 -22.43 16.56
C ASN A 32 37.80 -21.24 16.47
N ILE A 33 37.94 -20.42 15.43
CA ILE A 33 37.02 -19.30 15.19
C ILE A 33 36.02 -19.75 14.12
N PRO A 34 34.71 -19.44 14.26
CA PRO A 34 33.73 -19.66 13.20
C PRO A 34 34.18 -19.11 11.85
N VAL A 35 33.84 -19.81 10.78
CA VAL A 35 34.15 -19.44 9.40
C VAL A 35 32.88 -18.96 8.71
N ILE A 36 32.84 -17.67 8.43
CA ILE A 36 31.84 -17.01 7.58
C ILE A 36 32.57 -16.31 6.43
N ASN A 37 31.97 -16.31 5.24
CA ASN A 37 32.46 -15.57 4.09
C ASN A 37 31.44 -14.50 3.70
N ASN A 38 31.89 -13.47 2.97
CA ASN A 38 30.98 -12.50 2.36
C ASN A 38 29.98 -13.21 1.44
N GLN A 39 28.73 -12.80 1.52
CA GLN A 39 27.60 -13.43 0.85
C GLN A 39 26.76 -12.39 0.11
N SER A 40 25.93 -12.86 -0.82
CA SER A 40 25.03 -11.99 -1.58
C SER A 40 23.70 -12.67 -1.81
N PHE A 41 22.61 -11.95 -1.55
CA PHE A 41 21.26 -12.34 -1.90
C PHE A 41 20.73 -11.44 -3.04
N THR A 42 19.68 -11.91 -3.69
CA THR A 42 18.92 -11.14 -4.68
C THR A 42 17.45 -11.27 -4.31
N VAL A 43 16.76 -10.14 -4.18
CA VAL A 43 15.38 -10.07 -3.70
C VAL A 43 14.59 -9.05 -4.51
N VAL A 44 13.29 -9.29 -4.67
CA VAL A 44 12.38 -8.28 -5.22
C VAL A 44 12.14 -7.19 -4.18
N GLU A 45 12.04 -5.92 -4.59
CA GLU A 45 11.91 -4.82 -3.63
C GLU A 45 10.61 -4.87 -2.81
N ASN A 46 9.51 -5.27 -3.45
CA ASN A 46 8.20 -5.42 -2.81
C ASN A 46 8.02 -6.75 -2.03
N ILE A 47 9.13 -7.33 -1.54
CA ILE A 47 9.06 -8.47 -0.64
C ILE A 47 8.34 -8.09 0.67
N ALA A 48 7.41 -8.93 1.12
CA ALA A 48 6.75 -8.74 2.40
C ALA A 48 7.69 -9.06 3.56
N ASP A 49 7.61 -8.30 4.65
CA ASP A 49 8.46 -8.41 5.84
C ASP A 49 8.53 -9.83 6.42
N ASN A 50 7.40 -10.53 6.44
CA ASN A 50 7.30 -11.91 6.91
C ASN A 50 7.91 -13.00 5.99
N ILE A 51 8.57 -12.64 4.89
CA ILE A 51 9.21 -13.58 3.97
C ILE A 51 10.74 -13.55 4.13
N PRO A 52 11.40 -14.68 4.44
CA PRO A 52 12.85 -14.76 4.47
C PRO A 52 13.50 -14.44 3.12
N ILE A 53 14.48 -13.55 3.16
CA ILE A 53 15.39 -13.21 2.04
C ILE A 53 16.37 -14.36 1.79
N GLY A 54 16.83 -15.02 2.85
CA GLY A 54 17.78 -16.12 2.75
C GLY A 54 18.25 -16.66 4.09
N SER A 55 19.26 -17.52 4.06
CA SER A 55 19.93 -18.08 5.24
C SER A 55 21.43 -17.86 5.13
N ILE A 56 22.07 -17.40 6.20
CA ILE A 56 23.51 -17.13 6.23
C ILE A 56 24.28 -18.43 6.38
N GLU A 57 25.12 -18.73 5.39
CA GLU A 57 26.03 -19.86 5.41
C GLU A 57 27.29 -19.54 6.24
N ALA A 58 27.46 -20.24 7.36
CA ALA A 58 28.66 -20.23 8.18
C ALA A 58 28.93 -21.65 8.71
N SER A 59 30.18 -21.91 9.12
CA SER A 59 30.59 -23.22 9.63
C SER A 59 31.56 -23.08 10.79
N ASP A 60 31.44 -23.96 11.78
CA ASP A 60 32.39 -24.05 12.88
C ASP A 60 33.34 -25.26 12.71
N PRO A 61 34.68 -25.09 12.84
CA PRO A 61 35.62 -26.20 12.70
C PRO A 61 35.52 -27.28 13.79
N ASP A 62 35.04 -26.94 14.99
CA ASP A 62 34.86 -27.87 16.12
C ASP A 62 33.45 -28.46 16.15
N GLY A 63 32.52 -27.89 15.37
CA GLY A 63 31.12 -28.30 15.29
C GLY A 63 30.25 -27.69 16.40
N ASP A 64 30.70 -26.60 17.03
CA ASP A 64 29.89 -25.86 18.00
C ASP A 64 28.66 -25.21 17.35
N THR A 65 27.64 -24.94 18.17
CA THR A 65 26.40 -24.31 17.69
C THR A 65 26.63 -22.84 17.42
N LEU A 66 26.27 -22.39 16.21
CA LEU A 66 26.42 -21.01 15.78
C LEU A 66 25.17 -20.19 16.10
N VAL A 67 25.39 -18.95 16.53
CA VAL A 67 24.36 -17.90 16.71
C VAL A 67 24.74 -16.69 15.86
N PHE A 68 23.76 -16.09 15.20
CA PHE A 68 23.95 -14.96 14.28
C PHE A 68 23.37 -13.65 14.84
N SER A 69 23.95 -12.51 14.43
CA SER A 69 23.42 -11.17 14.72
C SER A 69 23.94 -10.15 13.70
N ILE A 70 23.33 -8.97 13.61
CA ILE A 70 23.78 -7.88 12.73
C ILE A 70 24.53 -6.82 13.56
N SER A 71 25.76 -6.47 13.17
CA SER A 71 26.56 -5.39 13.81
C SER A 71 26.53 -4.06 13.06
N ALA A 72 26.18 -4.07 11.78
CA ALA A 72 25.89 -2.87 10.99
C ALA A 72 24.72 -3.17 10.04
N ASN A 73 23.68 -2.33 10.08
CA ASN A 73 22.42 -2.54 9.40
C ASN A 73 22.04 -1.29 8.61
N ASP A 74 21.93 -1.40 7.29
CA ASP A 74 21.61 -0.26 6.41
C ASP A 74 20.19 0.23 6.70
N ASP A 75 20.05 1.50 7.09
CA ASP A 75 18.82 2.16 7.61
C ASP A 75 17.98 1.36 8.64
N ASN A 76 18.59 0.37 9.28
CA ASN A 76 17.92 -0.67 10.09
C ASN A 76 16.79 -1.37 9.30
N LEU A 77 17.05 -1.78 8.06
CA LEU A 77 16.07 -2.41 7.17
C LEU A 77 15.88 -3.92 7.42
N PHE A 78 16.89 -4.59 7.97
CA PHE A 78 16.94 -6.06 8.04
C PHE A 78 16.96 -6.60 9.47
N GLU A 79 16.44 -7.80 9.67
CA GLU A 79 16.62 -8.59 10.90
C GLU A 79 17.26 -9.95 10.59
N ILE A 80 17.80 -10.60 11.62
CA ILE A 80 18.33 -11.96 11.50
C ILE A 80 17.93 -12.80 12.72
N SER A 81 17.49 -14.04 12.50
CA SER A 81 17.24 -14.99 13.59
C SER A 81 18.55 -15.53 14.18
N ASP A 82 18.50 -16.09 15.39
CA ASP A 82 19.65 -16.76 16.03
C ASP A 82 20.20 -17.90 15.15
N GLU A 83 19.38 -18.52 14.29
CA GLU A 83 19.76 -19.57 13.32
C GLU A 83 20.26 -19.01 11.97
N GLY A 84 20.34 -17.70 11.80
CA GLY A 84 20.89 -17.06 10.59
C GLY A 84 19.88 -16.86 9.46
N ILE A 85 18.56 -16.90 9.74
CA ILE A 85 17.54 -16.55 8.75
C ILE A 85 17.43 -15.04 8.63
N LEU A 86 17.63 -14.50 7.42
CA LEU A 86 17.60 -13.06 7.11
C LEU A 86 16.21 -12.65 6.57
N SER A 87 15.60 -11.62 7.15
CA SER A 87 14.30 -11.02 6.75
C SER A 87 14.41 -9.48 6.75
N LEU A 88 13.34 -8.80 6.32
CA LEU A 88 13.17 -7.37 6.64
C LEU A 88 12.69 -7.23 8.09
N ASP A 89 13.11 -6.14 8.74
CA ASP A 89 12.58 -5.72 10.04
C ASP A 89 11.10 -5.29 9.90
N ASP A 90 10.33 -5.37 10.99
CA ASP A 90 8.87 -5.15 10.99
C ASP A 90 8.51 -3.80 10.33
N LEU A 91 7.56 -3.84 9.38
CA LEU A 91 7.07 -2.66 8.65
C LEU A 91 8.12 -1.92 7.79
N LYS A 92 9.27 -2.56 7.48
CA LYS A 92 10.22 -2.04 6.50
C LYS A 92 9.84 -2.43 5.07
N VAL A 93 10.26 -1.60 4.13
CA VAL A 93 10.10 -1.79 2.68
C VAL A 93 11.43 -1.49 1.99
N LEU A 94 11.64 -2.06 0.82
CA LEU A 94 12.77 -1.77 -0.05
C LEU A 94 12.28 -0.96 -1.26
N ASP A 95 13.18 -0.20 -1.87
CA ASP A 95 12.90 0.75 -2.96
C ASP A 95 14.15 0.77 -3.87
N TYR A 96 14.00 0.26 -5.09
CA TYR A 96 15.06 0.08 -6.09
C TYR A 96 15.49 1.42 -6.71
N GLU A 97 14.54 2.33 -6.93
CA GLU A 97 14.72 3.71 -7.41
C GLU A 97 15.62 4.51 -6.45
N THR A 98 15.44 4.31 -5.15
CA THR A 98 16.26 4.91 -4.09
C THR A 98 17.58 4.17 -3.90
N SER A 99 17.57 2.83 -3.80
CA SER A 99 18.78 2.04 -3.61
C SER A 99 18.71 0.61 -4.19
N GLN A 100 19.43 0.38 -5.28
CA GLN A 100 19.52 -0.92 -5.96
C GLN A 100 20.22 -2.03 -5.14
N SER A 101 20.86 -1.70 -4.02
CA SER A 101 21.49 -2.68 -3.15
C SER A 101 21.76 -2.14 -1.74
N HIS A 102 21.62 -3.00 -0.73
CA HIS A 102 21.97 -2.72 0.65
C HIS A 102 23.12 -3.61 1.14
N THR A 103 23.82 -3.18 2.19
CA THR A 103 24.88 -4.00 2.82
C THR A 103 24.73 -4.03 4.33
N ILE A 104 24.77 -5.24 4.90
CA ILE A 104 24.82 -5.46 6.34
C ILE A 104 26.12 -6.18 6.73
N THR A 105 26.56 -6.00 7.98
CA THR A 105 27.63 -6.82 8.57
C THR A 105 27.00 -7.83 9.52
N VAL A 106 27.13 -9.11 9.19
CA VAL A 106 26.66 -10.22 10.02
C VAL A 106 27.81 -10.73 10.88
N VAL A 107 27.56 -10.84 12.18
CA VAL A 107 28.42 -11.49 13.17
C VAL A 107 27.89 -12.90 13.40
N VAL A 108 28.80 -13.87 13.44
CA VAL A 108 28.51 -15.24 13.86
C VAL A 108 29.39 -15.61 15.07
N THR A 109 28.81 -16.29 16.05
CA THR A 109 29.51 -16.73 17.28
C THR A 109 29.22 -18.18 17.63
N ASP A 110 30.21 -18.86 18.18
CA ASP A 110 30.15 -20.18 18.84
C ASP A 110 29.89 -20.07 20.38
N GLY A 111 29.64 -18.85 20.87
CA GLY A 111 29.51 -18.52 22.30
C GLY A 111 30.82 -18.21 23.04
N LYS A 112 31.98 -18.22 22.35
CA LYS A 112 33.32 -17.96 22.91
C LYS A 112 34.15 -17.00 22.04
N THR A 113 34.02 -17.11 20.72
CA THR A 113 34.70 -16.33 19.69
C THR A 113 33.70 -15.86 18.62
N THR A 114 34.13 -14.96 17.75
CA THR A 114 33.27 -14.30 16.76
C THR A 114 34.00 -14.14 15.43
N ALA A 115 33.28 -14.28 14.33
CA ALA A 115 33.70 -13.84 13.00
C ALA A 115 32.64 -12.94 12.37
N GLU A 116 33.04 -12.12 11.41
CA GLU A 116 32.16 -11.18 10.71
C GLU A 116 32.30 -11.32 9.19
N ALA A 117 31.20 -11.09 8.48
CA ALA A 117 31.19 -10.98 7.02
C ALA A 117 30.22 -9.89 6.55
N ILE A 118 30.51 -9.33 5.37
CA ILE A 118 29.58 -8.43 4.68
C ILE A 118 28.59 -9.27 3.88
N VAL A 119 27.30 -9.00 4.06
CA VAL A 119 26.22 -9.56 3.25
C VAL A 119 25.64 -8.43 2.39
N THR A 120 25.60 -8.63 1.07
CA THR A 120 25.03 -7.69 0.11
C THR A 120 23.65 -8.17 -0.35
N ILE A 121 22.63 -7.37 -0.12
CA ILE A 121 21.26 -7.63 -0.60
C ILE A 121 21.08 -6.81 -1.87
N ASN A 122 21.01 -7.46 -3.03
CA ASN A 122 20.78 -6.79 -4.32
C ASN A 122 19.28 -6.81 -4.63
N LEU A 123 18.73 -5.70 -5.08
CA LEU A 123 17.32 -5.59 -5.39
C LEU A 123 17.04 -5.92 -6.87
N THR A 124 15.83 -6.39 -7.17
CA THR A 124 15.28 -6.45 -8.52
C THR A 124 14.03 -5.59 -8.62
N ASP A 125 14.16 -4.58 -9.48
CA ASP A 125 13.15 -3.67 -10.02
C ASP A 125 11.80 -4.35 -10.34
N VAL A 126 10.73 -3.74 -9.84
CA VAL A 126 9.34 -3.89 -10.26
C VAL A 126 8.78 -2.48 -10.50
N ASP A 127 8.46 -2.13 -11.75
CA ASP A 127 7.87 -0.82 -12.12
C ASP A 127 6.58 -0.51 -11.34
N ASP A 128 6.74 0.08 -10.16
CA ASP A 128 5.72 0.67 -9.32
C ASP A 128 5.60 2.19 -9.58
N THR A 129 6.46 2.75 -10.44
CA THR A 129 6.53 4.19 -10.68
C THR A 129 5.36 4.71 -11.51
N SER A 130 4.78 3.84 -12.35
CA SER A 130 3.82 4.21 -13.38
C SER A 130 2.36 4.08 -12.91
N PHE A 131 1.49 4.98 -13.39
CA PHE A 131 0.04 4.81 -13.31
C PHE A 131 -0.42 3.86 -14.42
N VAL A 132 -0.97 2.70 -14.05
CA VAL A 132 -1.32 1.62 -14.97
C VAL A 132 -2.83 1.40 -15.00
N THR A 133 -3.41 1.38 -16.19
CA THR A 133 -4.85 1.25 -16.42
C THR A 133 -5.15 0.30 -17.58
N THR A 134 -6.36 -0.27 -17.66
CA THR A 134 -6.78 -1.01 -18.86
C THR A 134 -7.94 -0.35 -19.61
N TRP A 135 -7.84 -0.36 -20.93
CA TRP A 135 -8.74 0.31 -21.87
C TRP A 135 -9.25 -0.68 -22.91
N GLN A 136 -10.57 -0.73 -23.13
CA GLN A 136 -11.18 -1.64 -24.08
C GLN A 136 -11.62 -0.92 -25.35
N THR A 137 -11.15 -1.39 -26.51
CA THR A 137 -11.71 -1.06 -27.82
C THR A 137 -12.66 -2.16 -28.31
N THR A 138 -13.73 -1.74 -28.98
CA THR A 138 -14.83 -2.60 -29.46
C THR A 138 -14.95 -2.60 -30.99
N SER A 139 -14.35 -1.62 -31.66
CA SER A 139 -14.22 -1.54 -33.12
C SER A 139 -12.75 -1.41 -33.55
N SER A 140 -12.43 -1.78 -34.79
CA SER A 140 -11.08 -1.58 -35.33
C SER A 140 -10.84 -0.12 -35.69
N ASN A 141 -9.61 0.37 -35.46
CA ASN A 141 -9.23 1.78 -35.59
C ASN A 141 -10.02 2.70 -34.65
N GLU A 142 -10.40 2.19 -33.48
CA GLU A 142 -11.01 2.99 -32.42
C GLU A 142 -9.94 3.83 -31.72
N MET A 143 -10.24 5.10 -31.47
CA MET A 143 -9.33 6.03 -30.80
C MET A 143 -9.54 5.97 -29.30
N VAL A 144 -8.45 5.88 -28.54
CA VAL A 144 -8.41 6.16 -27.10
C VAL A 144 -7.75 7.53 -26.90
N ILE A 145 -8.26 8.28 -25.93
CA ILE A 145 -7.76 9.60 -25.54
C ILE A 145 -7.49 9.57 -24.04
N ILE A 146 -6.31 10.01 -23.63
CA ILE A 146 -5.99 10.32 -22.24
C ILE A 146 -6.12 11.83 -22.05
N PRO A 147 -7.24 12.32 -21.48
CA PRO A 147 -7.50 13.74 -21.31
C PRO A 147 -6.73 14.33 -20.12
N THR A 148 -6.28 15.57 -20.29
CA THR A 148 -5.45 16.32 -19.35
C THR A 148 -6.06 17.70 -19.07
N ARG A 149 -5.64 18.36 -17.99
CA ARG A 149 -5.94 19.77 -17.70
C ARG A 149 -4.73 20.65 -17.99
N SER A 150 -4.17 20.55 -19.19
CA SER A 150 -2.92 21.23 -19.57
C SER A 150 -2.99 22.77 -19.59
N THR A 151 -4.17 23.35 -19.35
CA THR A 151 -4.38 24.78 -19.13
C THR A 151 -4.19 25.21 -17.68
N GLU A 152 -4.22 24.27 -16.74
CA GLU A 152 -4.16 24.50 -15.29
C GLU A 152 -2.89 23.92 -14.67
N PHE A 153 -2.44 22.76 -15.16
CA PHE A 153 -1.26 22.06 -14.65
C PHE A 153 -0.21 21.84 -15.73
N THR A 154 1.05 21.72 -15.31
CA THR A 154 2.17 21.37 -16.17
C THR A 154 2.25 19.85 -16.32
N TYR A 155 2.36 19.39 -17.56
CA TYR A 155 2.53 17.98 -17.90
C TYR A 155 3.88 17.77 -18.60
N ASP A 156 4.57 16.69 -18.26
CA ASP A 156 5.72 16.16 -18.99
C ASP A 156 5.81 14.65 -18.70
N TYR A 157 5.01 13.88 -19.46
CA TYR A 157 4.83 12.45 -19.23
C TYR A 157 5.17 11.60 -20.45
N THR A 158 5.44 10.33 -20.17
CA THR A 158 5.52 9.26 -21.16
C THR A 158 4.30 8.38 -21.01
N ILE A 159 3.79 7.89 -22.15
CA ILE A 159 2.68 6.94 -22.21
C ILE A 159 3.05 5.76 -23.12
N ASP A 160 3.00 4.55 -22.58
CA ASP A 160 3.00 3.30 -23.34
C ASP A 160 1.55 2.85 -23.52
N TRP A 161 1.17 2.56 -24.76
CA TRP A 161 -0.20 2.18 -25.12
C TRP A 161 -0.45 0.66 -25.05
N GLY A 162 0.54 -0.15 -24.66
CA GLY A 162 0.40 -1.60 -24.49
C GLY A 162 0.32 -2.40 -25.79
N ASP A 163 0.51 -1.75 -26.94
CA ASP A 163 0.61 -2.38 -28.27
C ASP A 163 2.01 -2.28 -28.88
N GLY A 164 3.00 -1.88 -28.07
CA GLY A 164 4.38 -1.62 -28.50
C GLY A 164 4.60 -0.23 -29.08
N THR A 165 3.63 0.69 -28.93
CA THR A 165 3.79 2.11 -29.25
C THR A 165 3.86 2.97 -27.99
N THR A 166 4.76 3.95 -28.00
CA THR A 166 5.03 4.84 -26.87
C THR A 166 5.06 6.29 -27.36
N GLN A 167 4.56 7.23 -26.56
CA GLN A 167 4.71 8.67 -26.80
C GLN A 167 5.39 9.32 -25.59
N THR A 168 6.51 10.00 -25.80
CA THR A 168 7.28 10.67 -24.74
C THR A 168 7.12 12.20 -24.81
N GLY A 169 7.42 12.90 -23.70
CA GLY A 169 7.39 14.37 -23.66
C GLY A 169 6.01 14.95 -23.91
N ARG A 170 4.96 14.28 -23.41
CA ARG A 170 3.58 14.74 -23.56
C ARG A 170 3.28 15.86 -22.56
N THR A 171 2.79 16.98 -23.09
CA THR A 171 2.48 18.21 -22.32
C THR A 171 1.00 18.57 -22.31
N ALA A 172 0.17 17.74 -22.93
CA ALA A 172 -1.28 17.86 -23.05
C ALA A 172 -1.83 16.47 -23.44
N ASP A 173 -3.13 16.38 -23.78
CA ASP A 173 -3.83 15.16 -24.16
C ASP A 173 -3.01 14.25 -25.09
N ALA A 174 -3.00 12.96 -24.78
CA ALA A 174 -2.43 11.93 -25.63
C ALA A 174 -3.56 11.20 -26.36
N THR A 175 -3.35 10.87 -27.63
CA THR A 175 -4.32 10.13 -28.44
C THR A 175 -3.62 9.01 -29.19
N HIS A 176 -4.32 7.88 -29.33
CA HIS A 176 -3.84 6.72 -30.06
C HIS A 176 -4.98 5.96 -30.74
N ILE A 177 -4.67 5.25 -31.82
CA ILE A 177 -5.64 4.51 -32.62
C ILE A 177 -5.23 3.04 -32.65
N TYR A 178 -5.97 2.21 -31.94
CA TYR A 178 -5.71 0.76 -31.94
C TYR A 178 -6.25 0.14 -33.23
N SER A 179 -5.36 -0.45 -34.02
CA SER A 179 -5.73 -1.09 -35.30
C SER A 179 -6.66 -2.29 -35.12
N ASN A 180 -6.59 -2.96 -33.97
CA ASN A 180 -7.40 -4.11 -33.62
C ASN A 180 -8.30 -3.80 -32.42
N THR A 181 -9.32 -4.64 -32.21
CA THR A 181 -10.13 -4.64 -30.98
C THR A 181 -9.40 -5.41 -29.88
N GLY A 182 -9.44 -4.92 -28.65
CA GLY A 182 -8.80 -5.60 -27.52
C GLY A 182 -9.03 -4.90 -26.19
N ILE A 183 -8.40 -5.45 -25.16
CA ILE A 183 -8.11 -4.73 -23.91
C ILE A 183 -6.62 -4.45 -23.92
N TYR A 184 -6.25 -3.20 -23.69
CA TYR A 184 -4.88 -2.71 -23.72
C TYR A 184 -4.50 -2.16 -22.35
N THR A 185 -3.33 -2.58 -21.85
CA THR A 185 -2.74 -2.04 -20.63
C THR A 185 -1.96 -0.79 -21.00
N VAL A 186 -2.41 0.36 -20.51
CA VAL A 186 -1.79 1.67 -20.74
C VAL A 186 -1.02 2.05 -19.47
N SER A 187 0.27 2.36 -19.63
CA SER A 187 1.15 2.80 -18.55
C SER A 187 1.56 4.26 -18.77
N ILE A 188 1.49 5.08 -17.72
CA ILE A 188 1.81 6.50 -17.75
C ILE A 188 2.83 6.81 -16.65
N SER A 189 3.96 7.43 -17.01
CA SER A 189 5.02 7.80 -16.08
C SER A 189 5.53 9.23 -16.30
N GLY A 190 6.14 9.82 -15.27
CA GLY A 190 6.59 11.22 -15.28
C GLY A 190 5.55 12.20 -14.72
N THR A 191 5.57 13.45 -15.17
CA THR A 191 4.73 14.51 -14.59
C THR A 191 3.32 14.46 -15.18
N PHE A 192 2.41 13.76 -14.47
CA PHE A 192 1.01 13.57 -14.86
C PHE A 192 0.03 13.97 -13.72
N PRO A 193 -0.09 15.26 -13.38
CA PRO A 193 -0.70 15.72 -12.12
C PRO A 193 -2.22 15.57 -12.02
N ALA A 194 -2.92 15.28 -13.13
CA ALA A 194 -4.36 15.04 -13.14
C ALA A 194 -4.81 14.32 -14.44
N ILE A 195 -5.86 13.53 -14.33
CA ILE A 195 -6.68 13.01 -15.44
C ILE A 195 -8.11 13.54 -15.26
N VAL A 196 -8.83 13.85 -16.33
CA VAL A 196 -10.24 14.31 -16.26
C VAL A 196 -11.08 13.68 -17.34
N LEU A 197 -11.93 12.72 -16.97
CA LEU A 197 -12.80 12.04 -17.92
C LEU A 197 -14.12 12.77 -18.21
N SER A 198 -14.52 13.79 -17.44
CA SER A 198 -15.85 14.45 -17.57
C SER A 198 -16.21 14.87 -18.99
N ASP A 199 -15.23 15.37 -19.74
CA ASP A 199 -15.44 15.99 -21.05
C ASP A 199 -15.29 15.01 -22.21
N ASN A 200 -15.02 13.72 -21.92
CA ASN A 200 -14.70 12.71 -22.93
C ASN A 200 -15.51 11.41 -22.76
N SER A 201 -16.75 11.41 -23.26
CA SER A 201 -17.65 10.25 -23.22
C SER A 201 -17.13 9.01 -23.96
N THR A 202 -16.21 9.16 -24.92
CA THR A 202 -15.53 8.04 -25.56
C THR A 202 -14.61 7.35 -24.56
N SER A 203 -13.70 8.10 -23.93
CA SER A 203 -12.77 7.58 -22.92
C SER A 203 -13.50 7.00 -21.70
N GLN A 204 -14.59 7.64 -21.23
CA GLN A 204 -15.47 7.11 -20.18
C GLN A 204 -16.04 5.72 -20.51
N GLY A 205 -16.34 5.47 -21.78
CA GLY A 205 -16.86 4.20 -22.27
C GLY A 205 -15.81 3.11 -22.47
N GLN A 206 -14.52 3.47 -22.46
CA GLN A 206 -13.39 2.60 -22.80
C GLN A 206 -12.59 2.13 -21.58
N LEU A 207 -12.33 3.01 -20.60
CA LEU A 207 -11.61 2.67 -19.36
C LEU A 207 -12.33 1.54 -18.60
N ARG A 208 -11.57 0.59 -18.05
CA ARG A 208 -12.08 -0.57 -17.29
C ARG A 208 -11.48 -0.68 -15.91
N THR A 209 -10.17 -0.51 -15.79
CA THR A 209 -9.46 -0.79 -14.53
C THR A 209 -8.35 0.20 -14.24
N VAL A 210 -8.04 0.33 -12.95
CA VAL A 210 -6.76 0.82 -12.45
C VAL A 210 -6.03 -0.40 -11.89
N GLU A 211 -4.89 -0.75 -12.48
CA GLU A 211 -4.05 -1.87 -12.05
C GLU A 211 -2.95 -1.42 -11.08
N GLN A 212 -2.55 -0.14 -11.14
CA GLN A 212 -1.54 0.48 -10.29
C GLN A 212 -1.74 1.99 -10.26
N TRP A 213 -1.55 2.64 -9.11
CA TRP A 213 -1.53 4.11 -9.00
C TRP A 213 -0.14 4.69 -9.29
N GLY A 214 0.87 4.02 -8.73
CA GLY A 214 2.27 4.39 -8.75
C GLY A 214 2.58 5.75 -8.11
N ILE A 215 3.83 6.18 -8.28
CA ILE A 215 4.36 7.41 -7.64
C ILE A 215 3.93 8.72 -8.33
N ILE A 216 2.83 8.71 -9.09
CA ILE A 216 2.30 9.90 -9.74
C ILE A 216 1.86 10.91 -8.67
N GLY A 217 2.56 12.04 -8.62
CA GLY A 217 2.23 13.16 -7.73
C GLY A 217 0.97 13.90 -8.18
N TRP A 218 -0.20 13.36 -7.85
CA TRP A 218 -1.50 13.93 -8.17
C TRP A 218 -1.70 15.28 -7.49
N GLN A 219 -2.09 16.31 -8.24
CA GLN A 219 -2.41 17.64 -7.71
C GLN A 219 -3.93 17.84 -7.57
N THR A 220 -4.73 17.07 -8.31
CA THR A 220 -6.18 16.99 -8.13
C THR A 220 -6.73 15.66 -8.61
N MET A 221 -7.77 15.17 -7.95
CA MET A 221 -8.61 14.05 -8.41
C MET A 221 -10.00 14.53 -8.87
N GLU A 222 -10.21 15.85 -8.97
CA GLU A 222 -11.44 16.46 -9.48
C GLU A 222 -11.80 15.84 -10.83
N ALA A 223 -13.01 15.28 -10.90
CA ALA A 223 -13.60 14.70 -12.10
C ALA A 223 -12.82 13.55 -12.80
N ALA A 224 -11.87 12.91 -12.11
CA ALA A 224 -10.95 11.93 -12.71
C ALA A 224 -11.64 10.75 -13.42
N PHE A 225 -12.62 10.12 -12.77
CA PHE A 225 -13.33 8.93 -13.25
C PHE A 225 -14.84 9.13 -13.45
N VAL A 226 -15.26 10.39 -13.68
CA VAL A 226 -16.67 10.75 -13.92
C VAL A 226 -17.28 9.92 -15.03
N GLY A 227 -18.47 9.36 -14.80
CA GLY A 227 -19.30 8.72 -15.82
C GLY A 227 -18.79 7.38 -16.35
N VAL A 228 -17.67 6.86 -15.84
CA VAL A 228 -17.15 5.53 -16.22
C VAL A 228 -18.18 4.46 -15.82
N ASN A 229 -18.66 3.68 -16.79
CA ASN A 229 -19.74 2.72 -16.50
C ASN A 229 -19.31 1.62 -15.53
N THR A 230 -18.09 1.12 -15.67
CA THR A 230 -17.55 0.06 -14.81
C THR A 230 -16.08 0.30 -14.63
N LEU A 231 -15.70 0.61 -13.38
CA LEU A 231 -14.32 0.80 -12.96
C LEU A 231 -14.00 -0.23 -11.87
N ILE A 232 -12.94 -1.00 -12.08
CA ILE A 232 -12.41 -1.95 -11.10
C ILE A 232 -10.99 -1.49 -10.73
N ILE A 233 -10.76 -1.19 -9.47
CA ILE A 233 -9.45 -0.88 -8.92
C ILE A 233 -8.86 -2.21 -8.43
N ASN A 234 -7.95 -2.77 -9.22
CA ASN A 234 -7.15 -3.95 -8.89
C ASN A 234 -5.86 -3.59 -8.15
N ALA A 235 -5.44 -2.32 -8.26
CA ALA A 235 -4.29 -1.72 -7.57
C ALA A 235 -4.21 -2.14 -6.10
N VAL A 236 -3.03 -2.62 -5.70
CA VAL A 236 -2.71 -3.00 -4.32
C VAL A 236 -2.05 -1.85 -3.55
N ASP A 237 -1.45 -0.91 -4.30
CA ASP A 237 -0.94 0.37 -3.87
C ASP A 237 -2.07 1.41 -3.71
N ALA A 238 -1.73 2.56 -3.14
CA ALA A 238 -2.63 3.69 -2.95
C ALA A 238 -2.12 4.91 -3.74
N PRO A 239 -3.00 5.79 -4.24
CA PRO A 239 -2.56 7.02 -4.88
C PRO A 239 -1.85 7.93 -3.89
N ASP A 240 -0.75 8.57 -4.32
CA ASP A 240 -0.19 9.70 -3.60
C ASP A 240 -1.16 10.89 -3.67
N LEU A 241 -1.92 11.08 -2.60
CA LEU A 241 -2.85 12.20 -2.40
C LEU A 241 -2.21 13.36 -1.61
N SER A 242 -0.89 13.36 -1.37
CA SER A 242 -0.22 14.34 -0.52
C SER A 242 -0.36 15.79 -1.01
N GLN A 243 -0.56 16.00 -2.33
CA GLN A 243 -0.84 17.32 -2.92
C GLN A 243 -2.32 17.52 -3.33
N VAL A 244 -3.18 16.52 -3.14
CA VAL A 244 -4.59 16.57 -3.56
C VAL A 244 -5.45 17.27 -2.51
N THR A 245 -5.94 18.46 -2.86
CA THR A 245 -6.90 19.21 -2.02
C THR A 245 -8.35 19.08 -2.49
N ASP A 246 -8.57 18.55 -3.69
CA ASP A 246 -9.87 18.42 -4.35
C ASP A 246 -10.05 17.01 -4.96
N MET A 247 -11.09 16.30 -4.51
CA MET A 247 -11.54 15.01 -5.06
C MET A 247 -12.98 15.09 -5.58
N SER A 248 -13.48 16.31 -5.85
CA SER A 248 -14.87 16.51 -6.21
C SER A 248 -15.24 15.79 -7.51
N SER A 249 -16.40 15.16 -7.50
CA SER A 249 -16.92 14.32 -8.58
C SER A 249 -16.01 13.16 -9.04
N MET A 250 -14.93 12.80 -8.32
CA MET A 250 -13.95 11.79 -8.77
C MET A 250 -14.59 10.51 -9.34
N PHE A 251 -15.64 9.99 -8.70
CA PHE A 251 -16.40 8.80 -9.12
C PHE A 251 -17.89 9.11 -9.36
N PHE A 252 -18.23 10.35 -9.72
CA PHE A 252 -19.61 10.75 -10.00
C PHE A 252 -20.19 9.94 -11.16
N ALA A 253 -21.40 9.42 -10.98
CA ALA A 253 -22.13 8.58 -11.94
C ALA A 253 -21.39 7.30 -12.40
N VAL A 254 -20.47 6.76 -11.58
CA VAL A 254 -19.84 5.45 -11.85
C VAL A 254 -20.81 4.32 -11.51
N ASN A 255 -21.39 3.67 -12.53
CA ASN A 255 -22.44 2.65 -12.35
C ASN A 255 -21.96 1.37 -11.66
N THR A 256 -20.66 1.04 -11.70
CA THR A 256 -20.06 -0.09 -11.00
C THR A 256 -18.65 0.29 -10.58
N LEU A 257 -18.45 0.54 -9.28
CA LEU A 257 -17.15 0.81 -8.68
C LEU A 257 -16.76 -0.31 -7.72
N LEU A 258 -15.71 -1.05 -8.06
CA LEU A 258 -15.16 -2.13 -7.24
C LEU A 258 -13.69 -1.82 -6.91
N ASN A 259 -13.26 -2.18 -5.71
CA ASN A 259 -11.88 -2.07 -5.24
C ASN A 259 -11.65 -3.18 -4.20
N GLY A 260 -10.43 -3.70 -4.09
CA GLY A 260 -10.02 -4.57 -2.98
C GLY A 260 -10.01 -3.85 -1.63
N ASN A 261 -9.55 -2.59 -1.58
CA ASN A 261 -9.51 -1.78 -0.36
C ASN A 261 -9.40 -0.26 -0.64
N PHE A 262 -10.25 0.56 -0.02
CA PHE A 262 -10.12 2.04 -0.04
C PHE A 262 -9.52 2.61 1.26
N ASN A 263 -9.40 1.81 2.32
CA ASN A 263 -8.97 2.28 3.64
C ASN A 263 -7.47 2.63 3.72
N THR A 264 -6.68 2.33 2.69
CA THR A 264 -5.25 2.66 2.55
C THR A 264 -4.99 4.08 2.02
N TRP A 265 -6.01 4.80 1.58
CA TRP A 265 -5.87 6.12 0.96
C TRP A 265 -5.73 7.21 2.04
N ASP A 266 -4.63 7.96 2.01
CA ASP A 266 -4.45 9.12 2.90
C ASP A 266 -5.23 10.34 2.36
N THR A 267 -6.44 10.55 2.87
CA THR A 267 -7.27 11.71 2.52
C THR A 267 -6.96 12.97 3.33
N SER A 268 -5.94 12.98 4.18
CA SER A 268 -5.77 14.02 5.20
C SER A 268 -5.51 15.44 4.68
N ASN A 269 -5.10 15.60 3.42
CA ASN A 269 -4.93 16.91 2.77
C ASN A 269 -6.18 17.39 2.00
N VAL A 270 -7.20 16.53 1.87
CA VAL A 270 -8.40 16.82 1.04
C VAL A 270 -9.31 17.81 1.75
N THR A 271 -9.77 18.81 1.00
CA THR A 271 -10.65 19.89 1.50
C THR A 271 -12.03 19.92 0.83
N ASN A 272 -12.16 19.34 -0.37
CA ASN A 272 -13.37 19.28 -1.17
C ASN A 272 -13.66 17.83 -1.63
N MET A 273 -14.84 17.32 -1.26
CA MET A 273 -15.37 16.01 -1.68
C MET A 273 -16.77 16.14 -2.32
N ASP A 274 -17.13 17.32 -2.84
CA ASP A 274 -18.42 17.58 -3.50
C ASP A 274 -18.71 16.53 -4.57
N SER A 275 -19.83 15.83 -4.43
CA SER A 275 -20.39 14.88 -5.39
C SER A 275 -19.46 13.69 -5.71
N MET A 276 -18.42 13.43 -4.90
CA MET A 276 -17.38 12.43 -5.16
C MET A 276 -17.92 11.06 -5.59
N PHE A 277 -18.95 10.54 -4.92
CA PHE A 277 -19.62 9.28 -5.25
C PHE A 277 -21.07 9.48 -5.76
N GLY A 278 -21.47 10.71 -6.10
CA GLY A 278 -22.86 11.05 -6.43
C GLY A 278 -23.40 10.25 -7.61
N ASN A 279 -24.56 9.59 -7.42
CA ASN A 279 -25.23 8.68 -8.35
C ASN A 279 -24.37 7.47 -8.79
N SER A 280 -23.35 7.08 -8.02
CA SER A 280 -22.61 5.84 -8.22
C SER A 280 -23.26 4.66 -7.48
N SER A 281 -22.79 3.44 -7.75
CA SER A 281 -23.15 2.24 -6.96
C SER A 281 -22.28 2.03 -5.71
N PHE A 282 -21.54 3.06 -5.28
CA PHE A 282 -20.58 2.94 -4.18
C PHE A 282 -21.23 2.57 -2.84
N ASN A 283 -20.66 1.57 -2.18
CA ASN A 283 -21.00 1.12 -0.82
C ASN A 283 -19.81 0.38 -0.17
N GLN A 284 -18.57 0.78 -0.48
CA GLN A 284 -17.36 0.19 0.11
C GLN A 284 -16.99 0.88 1.42
N ASP A 285 -16.25 0.19 2.28
CA ASP A 285 -15.76 0.77 3.54
C ASP A 285 -14.70 1.85 3.28
N ILE A 286 -14.84 2.96 4.01
CA ILE A 286 -14.01 4.17 4.03
C ILE A 286 -13.98 4.78 5.46
N SER A 287 -14.23 3.93 6.48
CA SER A 287 -14.30 4.35 7.88
C SER A 287 -12.95 4.82 8.46
N SER A 288 -11.83 4.52 7.78
CA SER A 288 -10.49 4.98 8.13
C SER A 288 -10.11 6.37 7.57
N TRP A 289 -10.90 6.92 6.64
CA TRP A 289 -10.54 8.17 5.95
C TRP A 289 -10.46 9.35 6.93
N ASP A 290 -9.34 10.07 6.89
CA ASP A 290 -9.19 11.32 7.61
C ASP A 290 -9.85 12.45 6.82
N VAL A 291 -11.03 12.86 7.27
CA VAL A 291 -11.82 13.94 6.68
C VAL A 291 -11.74 15.25 7.47
N LYS A 292 -10.83 15.38 8.45
CA LYS A 292 -10.79 16.53 9.38
C LYS A 292 -10.59 17.88 8.68
N ASN A 293 -9.99 17.89 7.49
CA ASN A 293 -9.72 19.09 6.70
C ASN A 293 -10.80 19.35 5.63
N VAL A 294 -11.78 18.46 5.48
CA VAL A 294 -12.86 18.61 4.49
C VAL A 294 -13.82 19.71 4.93
N THR A 295 -14.08 20.64 4.02
CA THR A 295 -15.02 21.76 4.22
C THR A 295 -16.30 21.63 3.40
N ASP A 296 -16.26 20.84 2.32
CA ASP A 296 -17.39 20.63 1.42
C ASP A 296 -17.62 19.13 1.14
N MET A 297 -18.80 18.65 1.52
CA MET A 297 -19.30 17.28 1.30
C MET A 297 -20.65 17.29 0.55
N ARG A 298 -20.95 18.34 -0.21
CA ARG A 298 -22.18 18.46 -1.01
C ARG A 298 -22.43 17.20 -1.82
N SER A 299 -23.64 16.65 -1.76
CA SER A 299 -24.08 15.51 -2.58
C SER A 299 -23.15 14.28 -2.62
N MET A 300 -22.20 14.13 -1.69
CA MET A 300 -21.11 13.13 -1.76
C MET A 300 -21.63 11.70 -1.99
N PHE A 301 -22.71 11.32 -1.30
CA PHE A 301 -23.38 10.02 -1.39
C PHE A 301 -24.79 10.12 -1.99
N ARG A 302 -25.13 11.22 -2.67
CA ARG A 302 -26.46 11.44 -3.24
C ARG A 302 -26.81 10.33 -4.23
N GLY A 303 -27.93 9.63 -4.03
CA GLY A 303 -28.42 8.58 -4.93
C GLY A 303 -27.62 7.28 -4.91
N THR A 304 -26.79 7.05 -3.89
CA THR A 304 -25.95 5.85 -3.74
C THR A 304 -26.60 4.78 -2.87
N PRO A 305 -26.20 3.50 -3.01
CA PRO A 305 -26.52 2.45 -2.04
C PRO A 305 -25.68 2.52 -0.75
N PHE A 306 -24.87 3.58 -0.55
CA PHE A 306 -23.94 3.71 0.56
C PHE A 306 -24.64 3.62 1.93
N ASN A 307 -24.15 2.73 2.78
CA ASN A 307 -24.66 2.51 4.14
C ASN A 307 -23.57 1.94 5.07
N GLN A 308 -22.30 2.36 4.90
CA GLN A 308 -21.19 1.96 5.78
C GLN A 308 -21.08 2.89 6.98
N ASN A 309 -20.52 2.38 8.08
CA ASN A 309 -20.36 3.16 9.31
C ASN A 309 -19.26 4.21 9.13
N ILE A 310 -19.60 5.48 9.41
CA ILE A 310 -18.72 6.65 9.32
C ILE A 310 -18.87 7.55 10.57
N ASP A 311 -19.34 7.00 11.68
CA ASP A 311 -19.38 7.70 12.99
C ASP A 311 -17.98 8.15 13.46
N THR A 312 -16.92 7.50 12.97
CA THR A 312 -15.51 7.82 13.24
C THR A 312 -15.01 9.13 12.60
N TRP A 313 -15.75 9.70 11.65
CA TRP A 313 -15.32 10.88 10.89
C TRP A 313 -15.39 12.18 11.69
N ASP A 314 -14.26 12.91 11.77
CA ASP A 314 -14.24 14.28 12.29
C ASP A 314 -14.78 15.26 11.23
N VAL A 315 -16.10 15.43 11.18
CA VAL A 315 -16.77 16.40 10.31
C VAL A 315 -16.75 17.83 10.84
N SER A 316 -15.95 18.16 11.86
CA SER A 316 -16.06 19.44 12.57
C SER A 316 -15.69 20.67 11.75
N ASN A 317 -14.96 20.53 10.65
CA ASN A 317 -14.66 21.63 9.71
C ASN A 317 -15.60 21.68 8.50
N VAL A 318 -16.54 20.74 8.35
CA VAL A 318 -17.47 20.70 7.20
C VAL A 318 -18.48 21.84 7.30
N VAL A 319 -18.44 22.74 6.31
CA VAL A 319 -19.32 23.91 6.19
C VAL A 319 -20.58 23.59 5.38
N ASN A 320 -20.48 22.65 4.42
CA ASN A 320 -21.52 22.38 3.44
C ASN A 320 -21.82 20.88 3.30
N MET A 321 -23.01 20.47 3.74
CA MET A 321 -23.54 19.10 3.70
C MET A 321 -24.78 18.97 2.80
N PHE A 322 -25.04 19.97 1.94
CA PHE A 322 -26.26 20.02 1.12
C PHE A 322 -26.42 18.76 0.26
N SER A 323 -27.58 18.11 0.39
CA SER A 323 -27.94 16.86 -0.28
C SER A 323 -26.97 15.68 -0.08
N MET A 324 -26.08 15.69 0.93
CA MET A 324 -25.01 14.69 1.12
C MET A 324 -25.50 13.23 0.99
N PHE A 325 -26.61 12.88 1.64
CA PHE A 325 -27.22 11.54 1.58
C PHE A 325 -28.54 11.50 0.80
N ARG A 326 -28.88 12.52 0.01
CA ARG A 326 -30.21 12.59 -0.64
C ARG A 326 -30.47 11.40 -1.58
N ASN A 327 -31.59 10.70 -1.44
CA ASN A 327 -31.89 9.41 -2.12
C ASN A 327 -30.85 8.30 -1.84
N SER A 328 -30.05 8.39 -0.77
CA SER A 328 -29.13 7.32 -0.36
C SER A 328 -29.87 6.23 0.45
N SER A 329 -29.27 5.04 0.50
CA SER A 329 -29.67 3.97 1.43
C SER A 329 -29.14 4.16 2.86
N PHE A 330 -28.37 5.23 3.11
CA PHE A 330 -27.71 5.50 4.38
C PHE A 330 -28.67 5.59 5.58
N ASN A 331 -28.38 4.80 6.61
CA ASN A 331 -29.08 4.78 7.90
C ASN A 331 -28.17 4.30 9.06
N GLN A 332 -26.88 4.66 9.03
CA GLN A 332 -25.96 4.39 10.16
C GLN A 332 -26.03 5.49 11.22
N ASP A 333 -25.71 5.13 12.46
CA ASP A 333 -25.59 6.11 13.55
C ASP A 333 -24.44 7.09 13.26
N ILE A 334 -24.72 8.37 13.48
CA ILE A 334 -23.82 9.52 13.33
C ILE A 334 -24.14 10.56 14.43
N SER A 335 -24.75 10.13 15.53
CA SER A 335 -25.15 10.97 16.65
C SER A 335 -23.96 11.64 17.35
N SER A 336 -22.73 11.11 17.16
CA SER A 336 -21.49 11.69 17.67
C SER A 336 -20.98 12.90 16.88
N TRP A 337 -21.42 13.08 15.64
CA TRP A 337 -20.87 14.07 14.71
C TRP A 337 -20.95 15.51 15.23
N ASN A 338 -19.80 16.19 15.25
CA ASN A 338 -19.70 17.60 15.58
C ASN A 338 -20.03 18.47 14.35
N VAL A 339 -21.31 18.79 14.14
CA VAL A 339 -21.76 19.59 12.99
C VAL A 339 -21.72 21.11 13.20
N ASN A 340 -20.98 21.61 14.21
CA ASN A 340 -21.03 23.01 14.66
C ASN A 340 -20.71 24.05 13.56
N ASN A 341 -19.83 23.74 12.60
CA ASN A 341 -19.44 24.67 11.54
C ASN A 341 -20.32 24.60 10.28
N ALA A 342 -21.26 23.64 10.21
CA ALA A 342 -22.13 23.49 9.07
C ALA A 342 -23.11 24.68 8.96
N THR A 343 -23.17 25.28 7.77
CA THR A 343 -24.08 26.39 7.44
C THR A 343 -25.21 25.97 6.50
N ASN A 344 -25.00 24.88 5.74
CA ASN A 344 -25.96 24.36 4.78
C ASN A 344 -26.12 22.84 4.92
N MET A 345 -27.33 22.42 5.28
CA MET A 345 -27.79 21.02 5.37
C MET A 345 -29.04 20.78 4.51
N GLY A 346 -29.38 21.68 3.57
CA GLY A 346 -30.58 21.55 2.76
C GLY A 346 -30.66 20.19 2.07
N SER A 347 -31.82 19.53 2.18
CA SER A 347 -32.06 18.19 1.62
C SER A 347 -31.08 17.07 2.04
N MET A 348 -30.32 17.20 3.13
CA MET A 348 -29.27 16.24 3.54
C MET A 348 -29.76 14.78 3.58
N PHE A 349 -30.90 14.51 4.21
CA PHE A 349 -31.55 13.19 4.35
C PHE A 349 -32.84 13.07 3.52
N ARG A 350 -33.05 13.96 2.56
CA ARG A 350 -34.25 13.94 1.72
C ARG A 350 -34.35 12.64 0.92
N ASP A 351 -35.55 12.08 0.86
CA ASP A 351 -35.88 10.86 0.11
C ASP A 351 -35.04 9.63 0.58
N THR A 352 -34.67 9.55 1.87
CA THR A 352 -33.87 8.45 2.48
C THR A 352 -34.68 7.58 3.46
N LEU A 353 -34.10 6.46 3.90
CA LEU A 353 -34.62 5.65 5.03
C LEU A 353 -34.07 6.07 6.40
N PHE A 354 -33.30 7.16 6.49
CA PHE A 354 -32.59 7.57 7.70
C PHE A 354 -33.55 7.86 8.87
N ASN A 355 -33.32 7.25 10.04
CA ASN A 355 -34.13 7.44 11.26
C ASN A 355 -33.33 7.48 12.58
N GLN A 356 -32.01 7.63 12.55
CA GLN A 356 -31.17 7.65 13.76
C GLN A 356 -31.39 8.91 14.62
N ASP A 357 -30.96 8.87 15.89
CA ASP A 357 -31.13 10.00 16.81
C ASP A 357 -30.02 11.04 16.68
N ILE A 358 -30.30 12.07 15.88
CA ILE A 358 -29.44 13.25 15.72
C ILE A 358 -30.00 14.49 16.44
N GLY A 359 -30.98 14.31 17.35
CA GLY A 359 -31.59 15.43 18.10
C GLY A 359 -30.62 16.20 19.00
N SER A 360 -29.44 15.62 19.30
CA SER A 360 -28.34 16.20 20.06
C SER A 360 -27.49 17.21 19.28
N TRP A 361 -27.55 17.20 17.94
CA TRP A 361 -26.70 18.03 17.09
C TRP A 361 -26.91 19.53 17.30
N ASN A 362 -25.83 20.27 17.49
CA ASN A 362 -25.85 21.72 17.58
C ASN A 362 -25.82 22.36 16.18
N VAL A 363 -27.01 22.62 15.64
CA VAL A 363 -27.22 23.22 14.31
C VAL A 363 -27.34 24.75 14.32
N ASN A 364 -26.80 25.44 15.34
CA ASN A 364 -26.95 26.88 15.54
C ASN A 364 -26.36 27.76 14.42
N ASN A 365 -25.45 27.23 13.59
CA ASN A 365 -24.88 27.94 12.44
C ASN A 365 -25.58 27.60 11.11
N VAL A 366 -26.50 26.62 11.08
CA VAL A 366 -27.22 26.23 9.87
C VAL A 366 -28.25 27.29 9.51
N ILE A 367 -28.08 27.90 8.33
CA ILE A 367 -28.96 28.94 7.76
C ILE A 367 -29.73 28.44 6.53
N LEU A 368 -29.33 27.30 5.96
CA LEU A 368 -30.01 26.63 4.86
C LEU A 368 -30.30 25.18 5.26
N CYS A 369 -31.56 24.87 5.56
CA CYS A 369 -32.01 23.51 5.89
C CYS A 369 -33.21 23.03 5.07
N ASP A 370 -33.62 23.75 4.01
CA ASP A 370 -34.84 23.44 3.25
C ASP A 370 -34.92 21.96 2.81
N ASN A 371 -36.02 21.30 3.17
CA ASN A 371 -36.30 19.88 2.90
C ASN A 371 -35.32 18.90 3.61
N PHE A 372 -34.68 19.29 4.72
CA PHE A 372 -33.60 18.56 5.43
C PHE A 372 -33.81 17.03 5.42
N ALA A 373 -34.99 16.59 5.85
CA ALA A 373 -35.41 15.18 5.91
C ALA A 373 -36.76 14.92 5.22
N SER A 374 -37.11 15.69 4.18
CA SER A 374 -38.36 15.46 3.44
C SER A 374 -38.43 14.03 2.89
N ASN A 375 -39.55 13.34 3.14
CA ASN A 375 -39.77 11.92 2.84
C ASN A 375 -38.83 10.92 3.56
N SER A 376 -38.09 11.34 4.59
CA SER A 376 -37.42 10.42 5.52
C SER A 376 -38.33 10.05 6.72
N PRO A 377 -38.09 8.88 7.36
CA PRO A 377 -38.75 8.49 8.61
C PRO A 377 -38.27 9.24 9.88
N LEU A 378 -37.43 10.27 9.77
CA LEU A 378 -37.11 11.18 10.87
C LEU A 378 -38.37 11.86 11.43
N THR A 379 -38.39 12.05 12.75
CA THR A 379 -39.48 12.68 13.50
C THR A 379 -38.97 13.89 14.28
N THR A 380 -39.87 14.69 14.84
CA THR A 380 -39.49 15.84 15.68
C THR A 380 -38.77 15.47 16.99
N PHE A 381 -38.67 14.19 17.35
CA PHE A 381 -37.95 13.74 18.55
C PHE A 381 -36.47 13.43 18.29
N ASN A 382 -36.13 13.02 17.06
CA ASN A 382 -34.79 12.60 16.63
C ASN A 382 -34.18 13.52 15.54
N THR A 383 -34.77 14.72 15.35
CA THR A 383 -34.29 15.74 14.41
C THR A 383 -33.71 16.94 15.19
N PRO A 384 -32.62 17.59 14.73
CA PRO A 384 -32.06 18.75 15.41
C PRO A 384 -33.04 19.95 15.41
N ASN A 385 -32.92 20.83 16.42
CA ASN A 385 -33.74 22.03 16.50
C ASN A 385 -33.15 23.20 15.69
N PHE A 386 -33.53 23.30 14.41
CA PHE A 386 -33.12 24.40 13.52
C PHE A 386 -33.78 25.73 13.92
N MET A 387 -32.99 26.69 14.40
CA MET A 387 -33.50 28.01 14.83
C MET A 387 -33.45 29.11 13.76
N ASN A 388 -32.63 28.96 12.71
CA ASN A 388 -32.40 30.03 11.71
C ASN A 388 -32.97 29.73 10.31
N CYS A 389 -33.61 28.57 10.11
CA CYS A 389 -34.19 28.13 8.84
C CYS A 389 -35.37 27.18 9.10
N THR A 390 -36.13 26.80 8.07
CA THR A 390 -37.25 25.84 8.18
C THR A 390 -36.88 24.54 7.46
N PRO A 391 -36.79 23.40 8.16
CA PRO A 391 -36.36 22.12 7.58
C PRO A 391 -37.43 21.42 6.71
#